data_AF-A0A3D0Y4Q7-F1
#
_entry.id   AF-A0A3D0Y4Q7-F1
#
_cell.length_a   1.000
_cell.length_b   1.000
_cell.length_c   1.000
_cell.angle_alpha   90.00
_cell.angle_beta   90.00
_cell.angle_gamma   90.00
#
_symmetry.space_group_name_H-M   'P 1'
#
loop_
_entity.id
_entity.type
_entity.pdbx_description
1 polymer ?
#
loop_
_entity_poly.entity_id
_entity_poly.type
_entity_poly.pdbx_seq_one_letter_code
_entity_poly.pdbx_strand_id
1 'polypeptide(L)'
;MENFMEDRVSLENIETKIKKKISSAKEYALNEEQYREAVEKGFDLTDATVFVDTLTEARIAMEILGFDEDSLVDTLSHENAHGNKAQQLGAKHDGYKFVLIRGNNGGFRVQPQARVYIPDEWDKEKQNSVLLEIIKAPEEYGNSVSDHDKHDLEKLGQ
;
A
#
# COMPACT_ATOMS: atom_id res chain seq x y z
N MET A 1 -34.25 -11.69 1.87
CA MET A 1 -34.16 -10.40 2.59
C MET A 1 -33.22 -10.48 3.79
N GLU A 2 -32.93 -11.69 4.33
CA GLU A 2 -31.94 -11.92 5.41
C GLU A 2 -30.46 -11.72 4.99
N ASN A 3 -30.01 -12.23 3.83
CA ASN A 3 -28.61 -12.03 3.37
C ASN A 3 -28.18 -10.56 3.27
N PHE A 4 -29.11 -9.65 2.94
CA PHE A 4 -28.80 -8.22 2.78
C PHE A 4 -28.51 -7.50 4.10
N MET A 5 -29.02 -8.04 5.23
CA MET A 5 -28.73 -7.49 6.56
C MET A 5 -27.39 -8.02 7.10
N GLU A 6 -27.07 -9.29 6.86
CA GLU A 6 -25.78 -9.86 7.27
C GLU A 6 -24.59 -9.21 6.56
N ASP A 7 -24.71 -8.93 5.25
CA ASP A 7 -23.66 -8.27 4.47
C ASP A 7 -23.39 -6.83 4.94
N ARG A 8 -24.44 -6.10 5.34
CA ARG A 8 -24.30 -4.72 5.85
C ARG A 8 -23.65 -4.68 7.23
N VAL A 9 -24.06 -5.58 8.12
CA VAL A 9 -23.44 -5.71 9.45
C VAL A 9 -21.96 -6.11 9.31
N SER A 10 -21.60 -6.90 8.29
CA SER A 10 -20.21 -7.24 7.98
C SER A 10 -19.38 -6.03 7.55
N LEU A 11 -19.88 -5.21 6.61
CA LEU A 11 -19.17 -4.03 6.11
C LEU A 11 -19.01 -2.92 7.16
N GLU A 12 -20.05 -2.63 7.96
CA GLU A 12 -19.96 -1.64 9.04
C GLU A 12 -18.89 -2.01 10.08
N ASN A 13 -18.75 -3.31 10.35
CA ASN A 13 -17.72 -3.83 11.23
C ASN A 13 -16.31 -3.68 10.63
N ILE A 14 -16.15 -3.87 9.32
CA ILE A 14 -14.88 -3.66 8.61
C ILE A 14 -14.50 -2.18 8.62
N GLU A 15 -15.41 -1.29 8.25
CA GLU A 15 -15.18 0.15 8.23
C GLU A 15 -14.80 0.67 9.63
N THR A 16 -15.50 0.23 10.68
CA THR A 16 -15.18 0.59 12.06
C THR A 16 -13.78 0.13 12.47
N LYS A 17 -13.38 -1.09 12.10
CA LYS A 17 -12.02 -1.59 12.36
C LYS A 17 -10.97 -0.76 11.63
N ILE A 18 -11.20 -0.42 10.37
CA ILE A 18 -10.30 0.39 9.56
C ILE A 18 -10.18 1.81 10.13
N LYS A 19 -11.29 2.45 10.51
CA LYS A 19 -11.30 3.75 11.19
C LYS A 19 -10.46 3.73 12.46
N LYS A 20 -10.55 2.67 13.26
CA LYS A 20 -9.72 2.51 14.47
C LYS A 20 -8.24 2.39 14.12
N LYS A 21 -7.87 1.56 13.13
CA LYS A 21 -6.47 1.43 12.66
C LYS A 21 -5.92 2.78 12.19
N ILE A 22 -6.69 3.53 11.40
CA ILE A 22 -6.33 4.88 10.93
C ILE A 22 -6.15 5.84 12.10
N SER A 23 -7.06 5.83 13.08
CA SER A 23 -6.94 6.69 14.26
C SER A 23 -5.65 6.44 15.01
N SER A 24 -5.31 5.17 15.25
CA SER A 24 -4.04 4.80 15.90
C SER A 24 -2.83 5.23 15.07
N ALA A 25 -2.81 4.95 13.76
CA ALA A 25 -1.70 5.35 12.90
C ALA A 25 -1.46 6.87 12.86
N LYS A 26 -2.53 7.67 12.95
CA LYS A 26 -2.43 9.14 13.02
C LYS A 26 -1.72 9.65 14.28
N GLU A 27 -1.76 8.91 15.39
CA GLU A 27 -1.08 9.29 16.63
C GLU A 27 0.45 9.17 16.50
N TYR A 28 0.92 8.20 15.72
CA TYR A 28 2.35 7.91 15.52
C TYR A 28 2.91 8.44 14.19
N ALA A 29 2.08 9.08 13.36
CA ALA A 29 2.50 9.63 12.08
C ALA A 29 3.66 10.63 12.24
N LEU A 30 4.77 10.29 11.58
CA LEU A 30 5.99 11.08 11.54
C LEU A 30 5.83 12.29 10.61
N ASN A 31 6.54 13.38 10.87
CA ASN A 31 6.66 14.45 9.88
C ASN A 31 7.52 14.01 8.68
N GLU A 32 7.57 14.81 7.61
CA GLU A 32 8.32 14.44 6.40
C GLU A 32 9.82 14.20 6.60
N GLU A 33 10.47 14.97 7.49
CA GLU A 33 11.89 14.83 7.77
C GLU A 33 12.16 13.52 8.53
N GLN A 34 11.39 13.28 9.59
CA GLN A 34 11.44 12.05 10.38
C GLN A 34 11.12 10.82 9.53
N TYR A 35 10.14 10.93 8.62
CA TYR A 35 9.81 9.86 7.68
C TYR A 35 11.00 9.54 6.75
N ARG A 36 11.60 10.56 6.14
CA ARG A 36 12.78 10.37 5.27
C ARG A 36 13.92 9.71 6.02
N GLU A 37 14.23 10.20 7.21
CA GLU A 37 15.29 9.63 8.06
C GLU A 37 14.99 8.17 8.44
N ALA A 38 13.74 7.86 8.79
CA ALA A 38 13.32 6.51 9.12
C ALA A 38 13.47 5.55 7.92
N VAL A 39 13.07 5.96 6.72
CA VAL A 39 13.22 5.16 5.51
C VAL A 39 14.70 4.94 5.17
N GLU A 40 15.53 5.97 5.23
CA GLU A 40 16.97 5.87 4.95
C GLU A 40 17.70 4.96 5.94
N LYS A 41 17.31 5.00 7.21
CA LYS A 41 17.91 4.18 8.28
C LYS A 41 17.28 2.80 8.43
N GLY A 42 16.22 2.50 7.68
CA GLY A 42 15.49 1.24 7.78
C GLY A 42 14.76 1.06 9.11
N PHE A 43 14.27 2.14 9.71
CA PHE A 43 13.46 2.09 10.93
C PHE A 43 12.05 1.57 10.63
N ASP A 44 11.48 0.89 11.62
CA ASP A 44 10.13 0.35 11.55
C ASP A 44 9.09 1.50 11.60
N LEU A 45 8.19 1.50 10.62
CA LEU A 45 7.10 2.46 10.48
C LEU A 45 5.73 1.83 10.77
N THR A 46 5.70 0.62 11.33
CA THR A 46 4.48 -0.16 11.58
C THR A 46 3.44 0.65 12.36
N ASP A 47 3.84 1.39 13.39
CA ASP A 47 2.91 2.18 14.21
C ASP A 47 2.26 3.35 13.46
N ALA A 48 2.93 3.88 12.43
CA ALA A 48 2.42 4.94 11.55
C ALA A 48 1.70 4.38 10.31
N THR A 49 1.50 3.06 10.24
CA THR A 49 1.03 2.36 9.05
C THR A 49 -0.30 1.66 9.29
N VAL A 50 -1.23 1.82 8.35
CA VAL A 50 -2.50 1.08 8.34
C VAL A 50 -2.37 -0.13 7.44
N PHE A 51 -2.56 -1.32 7.99
CA PHE A 51 -2.53 -2.59 7.25
C PHE A 51 -3.95 -3.10 6.99
N VAL A 52 -4.22 -3.52 5.77
CA VAL A 52 -5.48 -4.14 5.34
C VAL A 52 -5.19 -5.31 4.40
N ASP A 53 -6.11 -6.28 4.33
CA ASP A 53 -5.81 -7.58 3.75
C ASP A 53 -6.39 -7.72 2.33
N THR A 54 -7.42 -6.95 1.98
CA THR A 54 -8.13 -7.09 0.71
C THR A 54 -8.27 -5.77 -0.04
N LEU A 55 -8.52 -5.86 -1.36
CA LEU A 55 -8.76 -4.69 -2.21
C LEU A 55 -9.99 -3.89 -1.74
N THR A 56 -11.04 -4.58 -1.27
CA THR A 56 -12.23 -3.93 -0.69
C THR A 56 -11.89 -3.13 0.57
N GLU A 57 -11.07 -3.70 1.46
CA GLU A 57 -10.62 -2.98 2.65
C GLU A 57 -9.69 -1.80 2.30
N ALA A 58 -8.83 -1.95 1.29
CA ALA A 58 -7.98 -0.87 0.78
C ALA A 58 -8.81 0.29 0.24
N ARG A 59 -9.86 -0.01 -0.54
CA ARG A 59 -10.82 0.99 -1.01
C ARG A 59 -11.46 1.75 0.15
N ILE A 60 -12.01 1.02 1.12
CA ILE A 60 -12.65 1.63 2.30
C ILE A 60 -11.65 2.51 3.07
N ALA A 61 -10.40 2.06 3.24
CA ALA A 61 -9.36 2.84 3.89
C ALA A 61 -9.06 4.16 3.16
N MET A 62 -8.97 4.13 1.83
CA MET A 62 -8.72 5.32 1.01
C MET A 62 -9.90 6.30 1.05
N GLU A 63 -11.14 5.82 1.02
CA GLU A 63 -12.34 6.64 1.19
C GLU A 63 -12.32 7.35 2.57
N ILE A 64 -11.98 6.63 3.65
CA ILE A 64 -11.86 7.23 5.00
C ILE A 64 -10.70 8.25 5.08
N LEU A 65 -9.60 8.00 4.36
CA LEU A 65 -8.45 8.89 4.29
C LEU A 65 -8.68 10.11 3.39
N GLY A 66 -9.80 10.18 2.68
CA GLY A 66 -10.24 11.34 1.93
C GLY A 66 -9.67 11.43 0.52
N PHE A 67 -9.34 10.29 -0.10
CA PHE A 67 -9.04 10.24 -1.52
C PHE A 67 -10.29 10.59 -2.33
N ASP A 68 -10.15 11.42 -3.36
CA ASP A 68 -11.21 11.60 -4.35
C ASP A 68 -11.35 10.35 -5.24
N GLU A 69 -12.48 10.22 -5.94
CA GLU A 69 -12.81 9.00 -6.70
C GLU A 69 -11.78 8.70 -7.79
N ASP A 70 -11.28 9.72 -8.50
CA ASP A 70 -10.32 9.53 -9.58
C ASP A 70 -8.97 9.05 -9.01
N SER A 71 -8.45 9.75 -7.99
CA SER A 71 -7.23 9.33 -7.27
C SER A 71 -7.36 7.94 -6.66
N LEU A 72 -8.55 7.59 -6.15
CA LEU A 72 -8.82 6.29 -5.55
C LEU A 72 -8.72 5.19 -6.60
N VAL A 73 -9.40 5.34 -7.74
CA VAL A 73 -9.41 4.32 -8.80
C VAL A 73 -8.02 4.13 -9.39
N ASP A 74 -7.31 5.22 -9.68
CA ASP A 74 -5.97 5.19 -10.24
C ASP A 74 -4.98 4.51 -9.29
N THR A 75 -4.92 4.97 -8.04
CA THR A 75 -4.02 4.41 -7.03
C THR A 75 -4.32 2.96 -6.71
N LEU A 76 -5.60 2.56 -6.56
CA LEU A 76 -5.93 1.16 -6.30
C LEU A 76 -5.56 0.27 -7.48
N SER A 77 -5.77 0.75 -8.71
CA SER A 77 -5.42 0.00 -9.92
C SER A 77 -3.91 -0.19 -10.02
N HIS A 78 -3.14 0.85 -9.70
CA HIS A 78 -1.68 0.83 -9.62
C HIS A 78 -1.18 -0.20 -8.59
N GLU A 79 -1.61 -0.08 -7.33
CA GLU A 79 -1.15 -0.99 -6.27
C GLU A 79 -1.61 -2.43 -6.51
N ASN A 80 -2.81 -2.62 -7.06
CA ASN A 80 -3.29 -3.95 -7.43
C ASN A 80 -2.48 -4.58 -8.57
N ALA A 81 -1.92 -3.78 -9.49
CA ALA A 81 -1.04 -4.29 -10.55
C ALA A 81 0.23 -4.91 -9.94
N HIS A 82 0.87 -4.24 -8.97
CA HIS A 82 2.00 -4.81 -8.23
C HIS A 82 1.64 -6.13 -7.55
N GLY A 83 0.53 -6.15 -6.80
CA GLY A 83 0.08 -7.34 -6.08
C GLY A 83 -0.23 -8.52 -7.01
N ASN A 84 -0.91 -8.28 -8.13
CA ASN A 84 -1.22 -9.31 -9.12
C ASN A 84 0.05 -9.87 -9.77
N LYS A 85 0.99 -9.00 -10.16
CA LYS A 85 2.25 -9.44 -10.75
C LYS A 85 3.06 -10.28 -9.77
N ALA A 86 3.12 -9.89 -8.50
CA ALA A 86 3.79 -10.66 -7.46
C ALA A 86 3.23 -12.10 -7.39
N GLN A 87 1.91 -12.24 -7.36
CA GLN A 87 1.27 -13.57 -7.36
C GLN A 87 1.57 -14.38 -8.62
N GLN A 88 1.54 -13.76 -9.80
CA GLN A 88 1.85 -14.43 -11.08
C GLN A 88 3.27 -14.99 -11.10
N LEU A 89 4.22 -14.29 -10.48
CA LEU A 89 5.63 -14.68 -10.42
C LEU A 89 5.92 -15.69 -9.29
N GLY A 90 4.91 -16.09 -8.52
CA GLY A 90 5.05 -17.01 -7.38
C GLY A 90 5.50 -16.35 -6.08
N ALA A 91 5.58 -15.02 -6.03
CA ALA A 91 5.69 -14.26 -4.80
C ALA A 91 4.31 -14.12 -4.13
N LYS A 92 4.28 -13.60 -2.90
CA LYS A 92 3.02 -13.40 -2.15
C LYS A 92 2.58 -11.95 -2.23
N HIS A 93 1.27 -11.76 -2.38
CA HIS A 93 0.58 -10.49 -2.14
C HIS A 93 -0.22 -10.65 -0.84
N ASP A 94 0.17 -9.90 0.18
CA ASP A 94 -0.31 -10.00 1.56
C ASP A 94 -1.12 -8.76 1.97
N GLY A 95 -1.94 -8.27 1.03
CA GLY A 95 -2.78 -7.09 1.18
C GLY A 95 -2.07 -5.77 0.88
N TYR A 96 -2.48 -4.71 1.56
CA TYR A 96 -2.05 -3.34 1.30
C TYR A 96 -1.64 -2.65 2.61
N LYS A 97 -0.82 -1.62 2.48
CA LYS A 97 -0.45 -0.75 3.59
C LYS A 97 -0.56 0.72 3.21
N PHE A 98 -0.85 1.56 4.19
CA PHE A 98 -0.92 3.02 4.04
C PHE A 98 -0.08 3.68 5.10
N VAL A 99 1.07 4.22 4.73
CA VAL A 99 1.92 4.98 5.66
C VAL A 99 1.37 6.40 5.78
N LEU A 100 1.08 6.82 7.02
CA LEU A 100 0.60 8.17 7.30
C LEU A 100 1.76 9.08 7.68
N ILE A 101 1.88 10.19 6.96
CA ILE A 101 2.95 11.18 7.14
C ILE A 101 2.30 12.51 7.46
N ARG A 102 2.69 13.11 8.59
CA ARG A 102 2.17 14.39 9.04
C ARG A 102 2.73 15.52 8.17
N GLY A 103 1.84 16.26 7.51
CA GLY A 103 2.19 17.45 6.75
C GLY A 103 2.35 18.68 7.64
N ASN A 104 3.06 19.69 7.13
CA ASN A 104 3.31 20.95 7.84
C ASN A 104 2.03 21.78 8.09
N ASN A 105 0.96 21.51 7.35
CA ASN A 105 -0.35 22.15 7.49
C ASN A 105 -1.25 21.46 8.54
N GLY A 106 -0.74 20.48 9.29
CA GLY A 106 -1.53 19.68 10.24
C GLY A 106 -2.37 18.57 9.60
N GLY A 107 -2.37 18.47 8.27
CA GLY A 107 -2.96 17.36 7.52
C GLY A 107 -2.04 16.13 7.46
N PHE A 108 -2.49 15.12 6.72
CA PHE A 108 -1.71 13.90 6.48
C PHE A 108 -1.50 13.70 4.98
N ARG A 109 -0.27 13.39 4.59
CA ARG A 109 0.04 12.75 3.33
C ARG A 109 -0.01 11.25 3.55
N VAL A 110 -0.55 10.51 2.58
CA VAL A 110 -0.69 9.06 2.63
C VAL A 110 0.19 8.45 1.55
N GLN A 111 0.94 7.41 1.89
CA GLN A 111 1.64 6.57 0.91
C GLN A 111 1.03 5.16 0.90
N PRO A 112 0.13 4.87 -0.06
CA PRO A 112 -0.37 3.53 -0.29
C PRO A 112 0.71 2.67 -0.95
N GLN A 113 0.76 1.39 -0.58
CA GLN A 113 1.66 0.40 -1.17
C GLN A 113 1.01 -0.99 -1.11
N ALA A 114 1.14 -1.79 -2.17
CA ALA A 114 0.92 -3.23 -2.12
C ALA A 114 1.95 -3.90 -1.19
N ARG A 115 1.49 -4.85 -0.37
CA ARG A 115 2.37 -5.66 0.47
C ARG A 115 2.77 -6.91 -0.30
N VAL A 116 3.99 -6.90 -0.82
CA VAL A 116 4.56 -8.04 -1.52
C VAL A 116 5.64 -8.70 -0.67
N TYR A 117 5.68 -10.03 -0.69
CA TYR A 117 6.75 -10.81 -0.07
C TYR A 117 7.37 -11.74 -1.11
N ILE A 118 8.63 -11.49 -1.42
CA ILE A 118 9.44 -12.35 -2.29
C ILE A 118 10.12 -13.40 -1.39
N PRO A 119 10.02 -14.71 -1.69
CA PRO A 119 10.55 -15.75 -0.83
C PRO A 119 12.07 -15.65 -0.58
N ASP A 120 12.48 -15.79 0.68
CA ASP A 120 13.88 -15.71 1.11
C ASP A 120 14.73 -16.88 0.61
N GLU A 121 14.09 -18.00 0.24
CA GLU A 121 14.77 -19.17 -0.33
C GLU A 121 15.19 -19.00 -1.80
N TRP A 122 14.72 -17.95 -2.48
CA TRP A 122 15.17 -17.64 -3.83
C TRP A 122 16.54 -16.98 -3.79
N ASP A 123 17.38 -17.26 -4.80
CA ASP A 123 18.64 -16.53 -4.94
C ASP A 123 18.40 -15.05 -5.24
N LYS A 124 19.41 -14.22 -4.96
CA LYS A 124 19.32 -12.76 -5.11
C LYS A 124 19.03 -12.32 -6.55
N GLU A 125 19.53 -13.06 -7.54
CA GLU A 125 19.29 -12.73 -8.95
C GLU A 125 17.80 -12.87 -9.29
N LYS A 126 17.19 -13.98 -8.86
CA LYS A 126 15.76 -14.21 -9.00
C LYS A 126 14.94 -13.22 -8.19
N GLN A 127 15.33 -12.92 -6.95
CA GLN A 127 14.64 -11.93 -6.12
C GLN A 127 14.63 -10.55 -6.81
N ASN A 128 15.79 -10.09 -7.30
CA ASN A 128 15.91 -8.82 -8.01
C ASN A 128 15.11 -8.82 -9.33
N SER A 129 15.19 -9.91 -10.11
CA SER A 129 14.42 -10.05 -11.35
C SER A 129 12.92 -9.99 -11.10
N VAL A 130 12.42 -10.67 -10.06
CA VAL A 130 10.99 -10.63 -9.72
C VAL A 130 10.58 -9.26 -9.19
N LEU A 131 11.41 -8.62 -8.37
CA LEU A 131 11.14 -7.27 -7.87
C LEU A 131 11.04 -6.27 -9.02
N LEU A 132 11.96 -6.32 -9.99
CA LEU A 132 11.93 -5.47 -11.19
C LEU A 132 10.63 -5.62 -11.99
N GLU A 133 10.17 -6.86 -12.20
CA GLU A 133 8.92 -7.13 -12.91
C GLU A 133 7.70 -6.64 -12.11
N ILE A 134 7.70 -6.80 -10.79
CA ILE A 134 6.65 -6.26 -9.91
C ILE A 134 6.58 -4.74 -10.03
N ILE A 135 7.71 -4.03 -9.96
CA ILE A 135 7.75 -2.57 -10.02
C ILE A 135 7.27 -2.04 -11.39
N LYS A 136 7.54 -2.76 -12.48
CA LYS A 136 7.07 -2.38 -13.83
C LYS A 136 5.62 -2.75 -14.11
N ALA A 137 5.02 -3.58 -13.28
CA ALA A 137 3.66 -4.09 -13.49
C ALA A 137 2.61 -3.01 -13.80
N PRO A 138 2.60 -1.82 -13.17
CA PRO A 138 1.60 -0.80 -13.48
C PRO A 138 1.47 -0.49 -14.98
N GLU A 139 2.58 -0.43 -15.73
CA GLU A 139 2.57 -0.17 -17.18
C GLU A 139 1.86 -1.26 -17.98
N GLU A 140 2.07 -2.53 -17.61
CA GLU A 140 1.41 -3.66 -18.27
C GLU A 140 -0.11 -3.63 -18.11
N TYR A 141 -0.59 -3.00 -17.03
CA TYR A 141 -2.00 -2.83 -16.73
C TYR A 141 -2.55 -1.48 -17.21
N GLY A 142 -1.75 -0.68 -17.94
CA GLY A 142 -2.17 0.61 -18.50
C GLY A 142 -2.10 1.79 -17.53
N ASN A 143 -1.44 1.62 -16.37
CA ASN A 143 -1.20 2.69 -15.39
C ASN A 143 0.22 3.27 -15.57
N SER A 144 0.47 4.45 -15.04
CA SER A 144 1.81 5.07 -15.08
C SER A 144 2.68 4.59 -13.92
N VAL A 145 3.97 4.36 -14.16
CA VAL A 145 4.93 4.09 -13.08
C VAL A 145 5.06 5.32 -12.18
N SER A 146 4.98 5.13 -10.86
CA SER A 146 5.13 6.23 -9.91
C SER A 146 6.58 6.74 -9.88
N ASP A 147 6.82 7.95 -9.38
CA ASP A 147 8.19 8.45 -9.26
C ASP A 147 9.03 7.65 -8.26
N HIS A 148 8.38 7.03 -7.27
CA HIS A 148 9.05 6.11 -6.33
C HIS A 148 9.51 4.83 -7.04
N ASP A 149 8.63 4.24 -7.85
CA ASP A 149 8.94 3.05 -8.64
C ASP A 149 10.09 3.31 -9.63
N LYS A 150 10.10 4.46 -10.31
CA LYS A 150 11.22 4.85 -11.19
C LYS A 150 12.55 4.88 -10.45
N HIS A 151 12.56 5.49 -9.27
CA HIS A 151 13.75 5.55 -8.43
C HIS A 151 14.20 4.16 -7.96
N ASP A 152 13.28 3.25 -7.66
CA ASP A 152 13.61 1.88 -7.27
C ASP A 152 14.15 1.07 -8.45
N LEU A 153 13.63 1.28 -9.67
CA LEU A 153 14.18 0.71 -10.90
C LEU A 153 15.62 1.18 -11.16
N GLU A 154 15.91 2.46 -10.94
CA GLU A 154 17.26 3.03 -11.10
C GLU A 154 18.27 2.38 -10.14
N LYS A 155 17.85 2.04 -8.92
CA LYS A 155 18.70 1.37 -7.93
C LYS A 155 18.95 -0.10 -8.24
N LEU A 156 17.96 -0.80 -8.79
CA LEU A 156 18.05 -2.23 -9.13
C LEU A 156 18.75 -2.48 -10.47
N GLY A 157 18.82 -1.48 -11.34
CA GLY A 157 19.53 -1.55 -12.62
C GLY A 157 21.03 -1.24 -12.57
N GLN A 158 21.58 -0.95 -11.38
CA GLN A 158 23.01 -0.74 -11.10
C GLN A 158 23.66 -2.00 -10.55
#